data_AF-A0A3D8LHB6-F1
#
_entry.id   AF-A0A3D8LHB6-F1
#
_cell.length_a   1.000
_cell.length_b   1.000
_cell.length_c   1.000
_cell.angle_alpha   90.00
_cell.angle_beta   90.00
_cell.angle_gamma   90.00
#
_symmetry.space_group_name_H-M   'P 1'
#
loop_
_entity.id
_entity.type
_entity.pdbx_description
1 polymer ?
#
loop_
_entity_poly.entity_id
_entity_poly.type
_entity_poly.pdbx_seq_one_letter_code
_entity_poly.pdbx_strand_id
1 'polypeptide(L)'
;MDFRFRKLFTPLLISVIVISCEQKELEEVVPNGVLKSKETNLALSANILYNENFEGSTPFSGVYLEKAGSHSLEYVTSLAFQGSRSARFELRDSDAMVNSGTRAEAMITKPSEHKERWYSFAVYFPSQEYAKDSKSEIISQWHQYPDEHLGEKWGNPANALLVGNDRFTMSIRHDANALTTSSVAKLYDLGSVAKDQWHEFVFHHIHSYGSDGLVEIWHNGKKVLEHKGGNMFNNAKLPHWKLGLYKWEWNAGGTTDVSKRVLYFDNIRVGNQNAQLSEMSSGATATPESSAPAIPEPSSTPDKSILPIAGTGKITREFWANVKGSVPLSTRPESVTELISFEAPTNAGTNYAQRIRGYITAPVTGQYTFWIAGDDSADLYLSSDDNPTNKKRIAYINRWTRSRQWSKFSTQKSLKIMLEAGKRYYIEALHQEGYGLDNLAVGWQLPDGVLERPIDGNRLSPYSR
;
A
#
# COMPACT_ATOMS: atom_id res chain seq x y z
N MET A 1 31.29 -47.32 34.87
CA MET A 1 30.75 -47.38 33.49
C MET A 1 29.24 -47.34 33.57
N ASP A 2 28.63 -46.67 32.59
CA ASP A 2 27.20 -46.59 32.26
C ASP A 2 26.36 -45.45 32.88
N PHE A 3 26.53 -44.28 32.26
CA PHE A 3 25.55 -43.19 32.26
C PHE A 3 24.34 -43.56 31.39
N ARG A 4 23.14 -43.57 31.98
CA ARG A 4 21.87 -43.64 31.25
C ARG A 4 21.45 -42.24 30.79
N PHE A 5 21.60 -41.93 29.50
CA PHE A 5 20.91 -40.81 28.87
C PHE A 5 19.64 -41.32 28.18
N ARG A 6 18.45 -40.96 28.70
CA ARG A 6 17.19 -41.04 27.96
C ARG A 6 17.11 -39.82 27.03
N LYS A 7 17.20 -40.03 25.72
CA LYS A 7 16.78 -39.03 24.72
C LYS A 7 15.26 -39.13 24.56
N LEU A 8 14.54 -38.08 24.95
CA LEU A 8 13.19 -37.83 24.45
C LEU A 8 13.31 -37.42 22.98
N PHE A 9 12.69 -38.19 22.08
CA PHE A 9 12.36 -37.72 20.74
C PHE A 9 10.96 -37.12 20.81
N THR A 10 10.88 -35.79 20.76
CA THR A 10 9.63 -35.07 20.53
C THR A 10 9.41 -35.02 19.01
N PRO A 11 8.29 -35.54 18.47
CA PRO A 11 8.01 -35.39 17.06
C PRO A 11 7.61 -33.94 16.79
N LEU A 12 8.39 -33.26 15.94
CA LEU A 12 8.06 -31.97 15.37
C LEU A 12 6.82 -32.15 14.47
N LEU A 13 5.66 -31.65 14.89
CA LEU A 13 4.50 -31.54 14.01
C LEU A 13 4.85 -30.60 12.86
N ILE A 14 5.12 -31.18 11.69
CA ILE A 14 5.12 -30.44 10.42
C ILE A 14 3.65 -30.13 10.15
N SER A 15 3.24 -28.90 10.42
CA SER A 15 1.93 -28.38 10.04
C SER A 15 1.85 -28.32 8.51
N VAL A 16 1.30 -29.38 7.91
CA VAL A 16 0.91 -29.41 6.51
C VAL A 16 -0.31 -28.51 6.37
N ILE A 17 -0.11 -27.28 5.90
CA ILE A 17 -1.20 -26.38 5.54
C ILE A 17 -1.76 -26.90 4.22
N VAL A 18 -2.82 -27.70 4.29
CA VAL A 18 -3.60 -28.12 3.12
C VAL A 18 -4.51 -26.93 2.75
N ILE A 19 -4.06 -26.12 1.79
CA ILE A 19 -4.89 -25.08 1.18
C ILE A 19 -5.80 -25.83 0.18
N SER A 20 -7.01 -26.20 0.61
CA SER A 20 -8.00 -26.86 -0.25
C SER A 20 -9.06 -25.84 -0.65
N CYS A 21 -8.86 -25.22 -1.80
CA CYS A 21 -9.79 -24.27 -2.41
C CYS A 21 -10.67 -25.02 -3.43
N GLU A 22 -11.57 -25.90 -2.96
CA GLU A 22 -12.35 -26.77 -3.87
C GLU A 22 -13.84 -26.45 -3.78
N GLN A 23 -14.31 -25.51 -4.60
CA GLN A 23 -15.73 -25.40 -4.98
C GLN A 23 -15.84 -25.04 -6.47
N LYS A 24 -16.80 -25.69 -7.13
CA LYS A 24 -17.06 -25.66 -8.57
C LYS A 24 -17.35 -24.23 -9.03
N GLU A 25 -16.40 -23.55 -9.67
CA GLU A 25 -16.66 -22.27 -10.34
C GLU A 25 -17.69 -22.55 -11.45
N LEU A 26 -18.92 -22.03 -11.27
CA LEU A 26 -20.00 -22.17 -12.25
C LEU A 26 -19.58 -21.47 -13.54
N GLU A 27 -19.66 -22.18 -14.67
CA GLU A 27 -19.36 -21.77 -16.04
C GLU A 27 -19.05 -20.27 -16.15
N GLU A 28 -17.76 -19.96 -16.07
CA GLU A 28 -17.27 -18.62 -16.28
C GLU A 28 -17.64 -18.22 -17.72
N VAL A 29 -18.66 -17.37 -17.86
CA VAL A 29 -19.02 -16.74 -19.13
C VAL A 29 -17.80 -15.97 -19.56
N VAL A 30 -16.99 -16.53 -20.46
CA VAL A 30 -15.88 -15.83 -21.11
C VAL A 30 -16.50 -14.59 -21.77
N PRO A 31 -16.33 -13.38 -21.22
CA PRO A 31 -16.97 -12.22 -21.82
C PRO A 31 -16.25 -11.95 -23.14
N ASN A 32 -17.03 -11.69 -24.20
CA ASN A 32 -16.54 -11.32 -25.53
C ASN A 32 -15.75 -9.98 -25.58
N GLY A 33 -15.29 -9.47 -24.43
CA GLY A 33 -14.53 -8.23 -24.29
C GLY A 33 -13.14 -8.38 -23.66
N VAL A 34 -12.67 -9.61 -23.37
CA VAL A 34 -11.31 -9.82 -22.86
C VAL A 34 -10.31 -9.57 -23.98
N LEU A 35 -9.38 -8.66 -23.74
CA LEU A 35 -8.40 -8.10 -24.68
C LEU A 35 -8.04 -9.03 -25.85
N LYS A 36 -8.40 -8.61 -27.07
CA LYS A 36 -7.65 -9.03 -28.27
C LYS A 36 -6.20 -8.63 -28.00
N SER A 37 -5.25 -9.53 -28.26
CA SER A 37 -3.80 -9.34 -28.07
C SER A 37 -3.18 -8.27 -29.00
N LYS A 38 -3.98 -7.28 -29.44
CA LYS A 38 -3.56 -6.10 -30.16
C LYS A 38 -4.11 -4.85 -29.48
N GLU A 39 -3.18 -4.10 -28.90
CA GLU A 39 -3.23 -2.65 -28.71
C GLU A 39 -4.44 -2.13 -27.90
N THR A 40 -4.34 -2.17 -26.58
CA THR A 40 -4.95 -1.09 -25.81
C THR A 40 -4.16 0.19 -26.08
N ASN A 41 -4.85 1.31 -26.31
CA ASN A 41 -4.28 2.68 -26.36
C ASN A 41 -3.62 3.13 -25.02
N LEU A 42 -3.29 2.19 -24.14
CA LEU A 42 -2.69 2.34 -22.82
C LEU A 42 -1.27 1.78 -22.76
N ALA A 43 -0.79 1.12 -23.82
CA ALA A 43 0.56 0.55 -23.86
C ALA A 43 1.65 1.64 -23.80
N LEU A 44 2.48 1.60 -22.76
CA LEU A 44 3.60 2.55 -22.57
C LEU A 44 4.78 2.26 -23.53
N SER A 45 4.84 1.06 -24.09
CA SER A 45 5.81 0.61 -25.09
C SER A 45 5.24 -0.56 -25.89
N ALA A 46 5.92 -0.99 -26.96
CA ALA A 46 5.55 -2.18 -27.72
C ALA A 46 5.61 -3.48 -26.89
N ASN A 47 6.26 -3.45 -25.73
CA ASN A 47 6.40 -4.59 -24.84
C ASN A 47 5.28 -4.67 -23.79
N ILE A 48 4.53 -3.60 -23.57
CA ILE A 48 3.43 -3.56 -22.59
C ILE A 48 2.10 -3.88 -23.30
N LEU A 49 1.48 -4.99 -22.90
CA LEU A 49 0.21 -5.47 -23.43
C LEU A 49 -1.00 -4.83 -22.75
N TYR A 50 -0.84 -4.45 -21.48
CA TYR A 50 -1.89 -3.82 -20.67
C TYR A 50 -1.25 -2.91 -19.62
N ASN A 51 -1.87 -1.76 -19.36
CA ASN A 51 -1.47 -0.82 -18.32
C ASN A 51 -2.72 -0.10 -17.77
N GLU A 52 -2.96 -0.21 -16.48
CA GLU A 52 -4.03 0.46 -15.76
C GLU A 52 -3.46 1.24 -14.59
N ASN A 53 -3.64 2.56 -14.65
CA ASN A 53 -3.23 3.54 -13.64
C ASN A 53 -4.41 4.35 -13.11
N PHE A 54 -5.64 3.97 -13.47
CA PHE A 54 -6.90 4.54 -12.99
C PHE A 54 -7.15 6.03 -13.30
N GLU A 55 -6.24 6.69 -14.03
CA GLU A 55 -6.40 8.09 -14.45
C GLU A 55 -7.42 8.26 -15.58
N GLY A 56 -7.68 7.19 -16.34
CA GLY A 56 -8.64 7.17 -17.44
C GLY A 56 -10.09 7.40 -17.00
N SER A 57 -10.95 7.73 -17.98
CA SER A 57 -12.39 7.92 -17.75
C SER A 57 -13.17 6.62 -17.60
N THR A 58 -12.58 5.49 -18.01
CA THR A 58 -13.21 4.15 -17.97
C THR A 58 -12.22 3.10 -17.42
N PRO A 59 -11.86 3.16 -16.13
CA PRO A 59 -10.94 2.18 -15.56
C PRO A 59 -11.52 0.77 -15.65
N PHE A 60 -10.65 -0.22 -15.87
CA PHE A 60 -11.00 -1.62 -16.10
C PHE A 60 -11.98 -1.84 -17.26
N SER A 61 -11.95 -0.96 -18.28
CA SER A 61 -12.69 -1.18 -19.52
C SER A 61 -12.27 -2.51 -20.17
N GLY A 62 -13.23 -3.41 -20.40
CA GLY A 62 -12.98 -4.75 -20.97
C GLY A 62 -12.44 -5.79 -19.99
N VAL A 63 -12.27 -5.44 -18.71
CA VAL A 63 -11.85 -6.37 -17.66
C VAL A 63 -13.08 -6.98 -16.99
N TYR A 64 -13.05 -8.30 -16.80
CA TYR A 64 -14.10 -9.01 -16.08
C TYR A 64 -13.90 -8.87 -14.57
N LEU A 65 -14.96 -8.46 -13.86
CA LEU A 65 -14.94 -8.22 -12.43
C LEU A 65 -15.78 -9.25 -11.68
N GLU A 66 -15.14 -10.00 -10.79
CA GLU A 66 -15.78 -10.93 -9.86
C GLU A 66 -16.01 -10.21 -8.53
N LYS A 67 -17.20 -9.64 -8.31
CA LYS A 67 -17.46 -8.84 -7.10
C LYS A 67 -18.91 -8.93 -6.63
N ALA A 68 -19.11 -8.99 -5.31
CA ALA A 68 -20.41 -9.18 -4.70
C ALA A 68 -21.31 -7.93 -4.71
N GLY A 69 -20.71 -6.74 -4.66
CA GLY A 69 -21.45 -5.48 -4.56
C GLY A 69 -20.77 -4.29 -5.23
N SER A 70 -21.38 -3.12 -5.11
CA SER A 70 -20.77 -1.85 -5.54
C SER A 70 -19.62 -1.42 -4.62
N HIS A 71 -19.72 -1.70 -3.30
CA HIS A 71 -18.65 -1.39 -2.34
C HIS A 71 -17.37 -2.18 -2.62
N SER A 72 -17.48 -3.33 -3.29
CA SER A 72 -16.35 -4.23 -3.48
C SER A 72 -15.23 -3.65 -4.35
N LEU A 73 -15.54 -2.64 -5.16
CA LEU A 73 -14.58 -1.93 -5.99
C LEU A 73 -15.01 -0.47 -6.18
N GLU A 74 -14.17 0.45 -5.74
CA GLU A 74 -14.34 1.89 -5.93
C GLU A 74 -13.07 2.48 -6.56
N TYR A 75 -13.23 3.50 -7.41
CA TYR A 75 -12.11 4.29 -7.93
C TYR A 75 -12.02 5.58 -7.13
N VAL A 76 -10.88 5.82 -6.51
CA VAL A 76 -10.74 6.83 -5.46
C VAL A 76 -9.60 7.78 -5.76
N THR A 77 -9.69 9.00 -5.23
CA THR A 77 -8.63 10.02 -5.30
C THR A 77 -7.95 10.27 -3.95
N SER A 78 -8.35 9.52 -2.91
CA SER A 78 -7.83 9.67 -1.55
C SER A 78 -6.42 9.12 -1.39
N LEU A 79 -6.03 8.18 -2.25
CA LEU A 79 -4.76 7.49 -2.23
C LEU A 79 -4.42 7.02 -3.66
N ALA A 80 -3.17 7.18 -4.08
CA ALA A 80 -2.65 6.70 -5.36
C ALA A 80 -1.17 6.33 -5.20
N PHE A 81 -0.68 5.40 -6.02
CA PHE A 81 0.74 5.07 -6.10
C PHE A 81 1.43 6.00 -7.08
N GLN A 82 0.84 6.18 -8.26
CA GLN A 82 1.22 7.18 -9.24
C GLN A 82 -0.03 7.94 -9.72
N GLY A 83 0.13 9.21 -10.09
CA GLY A 83 -1.00 10.02 -10.49
C GLY A 83 -1.87 10.45 -9.31
N SER A 84 -3.19 10.40 -9.50
CA SER A 84 -4.19 10.96 -8.59
C SER A 84 -5.29 9.98 -8.20
N ARG A 85 -5.31 8.77 -8.79
CA ARG A 85 -6.36 7.77 -8.59
C ARG A 85 -5.79 6.37 -8.32
N SER A 86 -6.58 5.56 -7.65
CA SER A 86 -6.34 4.11 -7.52
C SER A 86 -7.66 3.36 -7.43
N ALA A 87 -7.60 2.03 -7.50
CA ALA A 87 -8.73 1.16 -7.20
C ALA A 87 -8.69 0.69 -5.75
N ARG A 88 -9.74 1.00 -4.98
CA ARG A 88 -10.01 0.47 -3.65
C ARG A 88 -10.87 -0.79 -3.77
N PHE A 89 -10.32 -1.93 -3.40
CA PHE A 89 -11.04 -3.19 -3.28
C PHE A 89 -11.46 -3.41 -1.83
N GLU A 90 -12.72 -3.77 -1.62
CA GLU A 90 -13.26 -4.14 -0.31
C GLU A 90 -13.94 -5.50 -0.37
N LEU A 91 -13.73 -6.31 0.65
CA LEU A 91 -14.41 -7.59 0.80
C LEU A 91 -14.90 -7.73 2.24
N ARG A 92 -16.13 -8.21 2.42
CA ARG A 92 -16.72 -8.50 3.72
C ARG A 92 -17.03 -9.99 3.84
N ASP A 93 -16.98 -10.54 5.03
CA ASP A 93 -17.36 -11.95 5.28
C ASP A 93 -18.85 -12.21 5.00
N SER A 94 -19.69 -11.17 5.10
CA SER A 94 -21.11 -11.20 4.74
C SER A 94 -21.38 -11.11 3.23
N ASP A 95 -20.37 -10.86 2.40
CA ASP A 95 -20.57 -10.73 0.96
C ASP A 95 -20.97 -12.07 0.34
N ALA A 96 -21.94 -12.04 -0.58
CA ALA A 96 -22.33 -13.24 -1.31
C ALA A 96 -21.16 -13.76 -2.16
N MET A 97 -21.05 -15.08 -2.24
CA MET A 97 -20.05 -15.69 -3.12
C MET A 97 -20.31 -15.35 -4.59
N VAL A 98 -19.24 -15.08 -5.33
CA VAL A 98 -19.22 -14.89 -6.78
C VAL A 98 -18.28 -15.92 -7.36
N ASN A 99 -18.71 -16.62 -8.42
CA ASN A 99 -17.96 -17.70 -9.06
C ASN A 99 -17.38 -18.68 -8.03
N SER A 100 -18.21 -19.07 -7.06
CA SER A 100 -17.87 -20.05 -6.02
C SER A 100 -16.74 -19.63 -5.07
N GLY A 101 -16.52 -18.33 -4.90
CA GLY A 101 -15.74 -17.82 -3.76
C GLY A 101 -16.20 -16.46 -3.25
N THR A 102 -15.88 -16.16 -1.99
CA THR A 102 -16.02 -14.82 -1.42
C THR A 102 -14.86 -13.97 -1.92
N ARG A 103 -15.11 -13.15 -2.95
CA ARG A 103 -14.06 -12.45 -3.71
C ARG A 103 -14.48 -11.07 -4.23
N ALA A 104 -13.47 -10.24 -4.43
CA ALA A 104 -13.49 -9.00 -5.17
C ALA A 104 -12.23 -8.98 -6.06
N GLU A 105 -12.32 -9.54 -7.26
CA GLU A 105 -11.17 -9.71 -8.17
C GLU A 105 -11.44 -9.20 -9.57
N ALA A 106 -10.38 -8.76 -10.24
CA ALA A 106 -10.36 -8.39 -11.65
C ALA A 106 -9.55 -9.43 -12.43
N MET A 107 -10.15 -10.03 -13.46
CA MET A 107 -9.44 -10.89 -14.41
C MET A 107 -8.74 -10.02 -15.45
N ILE A 108 -7.45 -9.78 -15.23
CA ILE A 108 -6.64 -8.85 -16.04
C ILE A 108 -6.27 -9.45 -17.39
N THR A 109 -6.00 -10.75 -17.44
CA THR A 109 -5.62 -11.43 -18.70
C THR A 109 -6.41 -12.70 -18.90
N LYS A 110 -6.67 -13.03 -20.17
CA LYS A 110 -7.01 -14.38 -20.62
C LYS A 110 -5.77 -15.29 -20.55
N PRO A 111 -5.91 -16.62 -20.79
CA PRO A 111 -4.76 -17.52 -20.95
C PRO A 111 -3.69 -16.94 -21.86
N SER A 112 -2.46 -16.94 -21.35
CA SER A 112 -1.31 -16.41 -22.08
C SER A 112 -1.12 -17.11 -23.44
N GLU A 113 -0.73 -16.35 -24.47
CA GLU A 113 -0.37 -16.93 -25.79
C GLU A 113 1.11 -17.35 -25.85
N HIS A 114 1.91 -16.94 -24.86
CA HIS A 114 3.35 -17.23 -24.74
C HIS A 114 3.68 -17.65 -23.31
N LYS A 115 4.63 -18.58 -23.16
CA LYS A 115 5.08 -19.05 -21.84
C LYS A 115 5.74 -17.94 -21.02
N GLU A 116 6.52 -17.09 -21.68
CA GLU A 116 7.21 -15.98 -21.04
C GLU A 116 6.32 -14.73 -20.96
N ARG A 117 6.15 -14.20 -19.75
CA ARG A 117 5.28 -13.05 -19.49
C ARG A 117 5.75 -12.28 -18.25
N TRP A 118 5.49 -10.98 -18.26
CA TRP A 118 5.73 -10.11 -17.13
C TRP A 118 4.43 -9.54 -16.56
N TYR A 119 4.38 -9.36 -15.25
CA TYR A 119 3.24 -8.78 -14.54
C TYR A 119 3.75 -7.80 -13.49
N SER A 120 3.04 -6.70 -13.28
CA SER A 120 3.34 -5.81 -12.16
C SER A 120 2.09 -5.15 -11.61
N PHE A 121 2.15 -4.77 -10.35
CA PHE A 121 1.16 -3.93 -9.70
C PHE A 121 1.76 -3.30 -8.44
N ALA A 122 1.20 -2.17 -8.03
CA ALA A 122 1.37 -1.63 -6.69
C ALA A 122 0.16 -1.98 -5.84
N VAL A 123 0.37 -2.35 -4.58
CA VAL A 123 -0.68 -2.64 -3.60
C VAL A 123 -0.43 -1.93 -2.28
N TYR A 124 -1.48 -1.40 -1.66
CA TYR A 124 -1.42 -0.71 -0.37
C TYR A 124 -2.33 -1.36 0.67
N PHE A 125 -1.83 -1.49 1.90
CA PHE A 125 -2.52 -2.12 3.04
C PHE A 125 -2.84 -1.07 4.11
N PRO A 126 -4.05 -0.48 4.14
CA PRO A 126 -4.42 0.52 5.14
C PRO A 126 -4.52 -0.10 6.54
N SER A 127 -3.72 0.32 7.52
CA SER A 127 -3.73 -0.29 8.87
C SER A 127 -5.09 -0.20 9.55
N GLN A 128 -5.86 0.87 9.27
CA GLN A 128 -7.19 1.10 9.84
C GLN A 128 -8.27 0.18 9.26
N GLU A 129 -8.07 -0.40 8.08
CA GLU A 129 -9.07 -1.20 7.38
C GLU A 129 -8.58 -2.60 6.96
N TYR A 130 -7.33 -2.91 7.28
CA TYR A 130 -6.69 -4.20 7.07
C TYR A 130 -5.98 -4.62 8.37
N ALA A 131 -6.78 -5.18 9.28
CA ALA A 131 -6.26 -5.76 10.52
C ALA A 131 -5.56 -7.11 10.24
N LYS A 132 -4.62 -7.46 11.11
CA LYS A 132 -3.94 -8.77 11.07
C LYS A 132 -4.95 -9.89 11.24
N ASP A 133 -4.71 -10.98 10.53
CA ASP A 133 -5.53 -12.18 10.57
C ASP A 133 -4.65 -13.41 10.44
N SER A 134 -4.96 -14.43 11.22
CA SER A 134 -4.27 -15.72 11.21
C SER A 134 -4.51 -16.52 9.93
N LYS A 135 -5.58 -16.19 9.21
CA LYS A 135 -6.00 -16.82 7.96
C LYS A 135 -5.60 -15.99 6.75
N SER A 136 -5.09 -16.69 5.74
CA SER A 136 -4.63 -16.07 4.51
C SER A 136 -5.76 -15.75 3.53
N GLU A 137 -5.47 -14.87 2.60
CA GLU A 137 -6.20 -14.65 1.35
C GLU A 137 -5.21 -14.59 0.18
N ILE A 138 -5.75 -14.69 -1.04
CA ILE A 138 -5.02 -14.43 -2.28
C ILE A 138 -5.25 -12.97 -2.66
N ILE A 139 -4.17 -12.30 -3.07
CA ILE A 139 -4.23 -10.93 -3.64
C ILE A 139 -3.85 -10.86 -5.12
N SER A 140 -3.25 -11.94 -5.65
CA SER A 140 -2.90 -12.11 -7.07
C SER A 140 -2.79 -13.60 -7.35
N GLN A 141 -3.37 -14.08 -8.46
CA GLN A 141 -3.32 -15.50 -8.82
C GLN A 141 -3.23 -15.74 -10.33
N TRP A 142 -2.47 -16.78 -10.68
CA TRP A 142 -2.35 -17.31 -12.02
C TRP A 142 -3.03 -18.68 -12.06
N HIS A 143 -4.21 -18.72 -12.68
CA HIS A 143 -5.09 -19.88 -12.69
C HIS A 143 -5.14 -20.50 -14.09
N GLN A 144 -5.33 -21.82 -14.17
CA GLN A 144 -5.50 -22.53 -15.43
C GLN A 144 -6.93 -23.02 -15.56
N TYR A 145 -7.41 -23.06 -16.81
CA TYR A 145 -8.63 -23.78 -17.13
C TYR A 145 -8.32 -25.29 -17.07
N PRO A 146 -9.24 -26.11 -16.56
CA PRO A 146 -9.08 -27.55 -16.58
C PRO A 146 -9.15 -28.08 -18.01
N ASP A 147 -8.44 -29.18 -18.28
CA ASP A 147 -8.63 -29.98 -19.48
C ASP A 147 -9.89 -30.86 -19.30
N GLU A 148 -11.07 -30.24 -19.41
CA GLU A 148 -12.36 -30.90 -19.19
C GLU A 148 -12.56 -32.13 -20.09
N HIS A 149 -11.98 -32.10 -21.30
CA HIS A 149 -11.97 -33.22 -22.24
C HIS A 149 -11.23 -34.46 -21.73
N LEU A 150 -10.36 -34.30 -20.71
CA LEU A 150 -9.68 -35.38 -19.98
C LEU A 150 -10.36 -35.70 -18.64
N GLY A 151 -11.48 -35.04 -18.32
CA GLY A 151 -12.20 -35.20 -17.05
C GLY A 151 -11.62 -34.38 -15.89
N GLU A 152 -10.72 -33.45 -16.17
CA GLU A 152 -10.17 -32.57 -15.15
C GLU A 152 -11.22 -31.57 -14.63
N LYS A 153 -11.09 -31.17 -13.37
CA LYS A 153 -11.96 -30.19 -12.71
C LYS A 153 -11.15 -28.94 -12.33
N TRP A 154 -11.87 -27.84 -12.13
CA TRP A 154 -11.33 -26.65 -11.52
C TRP A 154 -10.62 -26.97 -10.21
N GLY A 155 -9.39 -26.47 -10.07
CA GLY A 155 -8.50 -26.75 -8.95
C GLY A 155 -7.93 -25.48 -8.34
N ASN A 156 -6.77 -25.61 -7.71
CA ASN A 156 -6.05 -24.46 -7.15
C ASN A 156 -5.33 -23.68 -8.27
N PRO A 157 -5.06 -22.37 -8.10
CA PRO A 157 -4.19 -21.65 -9.01
C PRO A 157 -2.77 -22.24 -8.99
N ALA A 158 -2.14 -22.26 -10.16
CA ALA A 158 -0.77 -22.70 -10.34
C ALA A 158 0.20 -21.81 -9.54
N ASN A 159 -0.04 -20.50 -9.53
CA ASN A 159 0.71 -19.56 -8.71
C ASN A 159 -0.24 -18.62 -7.98
N ALA A 160 0.09 -18.23 -6.76
CA ALA A 160 -0.65 -17.21 -6.03
C ALA A 160 0.27 -16.42 -5.09
N LEU A 161 0.05 -15.10 -5.00
CA LEU A 161 0.56 -14.28 -3.92
C LEU A 161 -0.49 -14.24 -2.82
N LEU A 162 -0.12 -14.79 -1.66
CA LEU A 162 -0.96 -14.83 -0.47
C LEU A 162 -0.53 -13.77 0.51
N VAL A 163 -1.50 -13.30 1.30
CA VAL A 163 -1.25 -12.52 2.51
C VAL A 163 -1.96 -13.16 3.68
N GLY A 164 -1.22 -13.45 4.75
CA GLY A 164 -1.75 -13.93 6.01
C GLY A 164 -0.72 -13.71 7.11
N ASN A 165 -1.17 -13.45 8.35
CA ASN A 165 -0.29 -13.08 9.46
C ASN A 165 0.64 -11.89 9.16
N ASP A 166 0.20 -10.93 8.33
CA ASP A 166 1.01 -9.82 7.82
C ASP A 166 2.32 -10.25 7.13
N ARG A 167 2.28 -11.40 6.45
CA ARG A 167 3.38 -11.91 5.61
C ARG A 167 2.90 -12.13 4.18
N PHE A 168 3.72 -11.70 3.23
CA PHE A 168 3.58 -12.08 1.83
C PHE A 168 4.13 -13.50 1.64
N THR A 169 3.35 -14.39 1.05
CA THR A 169 3.79 -15.75 0.71
C THR A 169 3.50 -16.05 -0.75
N MET A 170 4.52 -16.43 -1.53
CA MET A 170 4.32 -16.96 -2.87
C MET A 170 4.05 -18.46 -2.78
N SER A 171 2.94 -18.90 -3.35
CA SER A 171 2.61 -20.31 -3.59
C SER A 171 2.88 -20.65 -5.04
N ILE A 172 3.67 -21.70 -5.29
CA ILE A 172 3.95 -22.25 -6.63
C ILE A 172 3.56 -23.73 -6.64
N ARG A 173 2.71 -24.13 -7.58
CA ARG A 173 2.24 -25.50 -7.81
C ARG A 173 2.59 -25.92 -9.23
N HIS A 174 2.83 -27.21 -9.42
CA HIS A 174 2.98 -27.79 -10.74
C HIS A 174 2.61 -29.27 -10.71
N ASP A 175 2.18 -29.77 -11.87
CA ASP A 175 2.07 -31.21 -12.14
C ASP A 175 2.36 -31.42 -13.63
N ALA A 176 3.22 -32.38 -13.95
CA ALA A 176 3.57 -32.71 -15.33
C ALA A 176 2.62 -33.76 -15.93
N ASN A 177 1.75 -34.38 -15.13
CA ASN A 177 0.73 -35.30 -15.61
C ASN A 177 -0.35 -34.54 -16.40
N ALA A 178 -0.79 -35.10 -17.53
CA ALA A 178 -1.83 -34.51 -18.38
C ALA A 178 -3.19 -34.38 -17.67
N LEU A 179 -3.44 -35.23 -16.67
CA LEU A 179 -4.51 -35.05 -15.69
C LEU A 179 -3.84 -34.71 -14.37
N THR A 180 -4.16 -33.55 -13.76
CA THR A 180 -3.56 -33.17 -12.48
C THR A 180 -3.87 -34.22 -11.41
N THR A 181 -2.81 -34.80 -10.85
CA THR A 181 -2.83 -35.78 -9.75
C THR A 181 -2.32 -35.20 -8.44
N SER A 182 -1.52 -34.12 -8.51
CA SER A 182 -1.00 -33.41 -7.36
C SER A 182 -1.22 -31.93 -7.52
N SER A 183 -1.75 -31.30 -6.48
CA SER A 183 -1.83 -29.85 -6.38
C SER A 183 -1.00 -29.33 -5.22
N VAL A 184 0.04 -30.02 -4.76
CA VAL A 184 0.86 -29.56 -3.62
C VAL A 184 1.63 -28.28 -3.96
N ALA A 185 1.57 -27.28 -3.08
CA ALA A 185 2.31 -26.02 -3.25
C ALA A 185 3.67 -26.07 -2.57
N LYS A 186 4.65 -25.48 -3.25
CA LYS A 186 5.85 -24.94 -2.62
C LYS A 186 5.57 -23.51 -2.20
N LEU A 187 5.77 -23.22 -0.92
CA LEU A 187 5.55 -21.90 -0.32
C LEU A 187 6.88 -21.18 -0.11
N TYR A 188 6.93 -19.90 -0.48
CA TYR A 188 8.06 -19.01 -0.24
C TYR A 188 7.60 -17.80 0.54
N ASP A 189 8.19 -17.57 1.70
CA ASP A 189 7.97 -16.35 2.46
C ASP A 189 8.74 -15.19 1.81
N LEU A 190 8.02 -14.15 1.38
CA LEU A 190 8.59 -13.01 0.66
C LEU A 190 8.89 -11.81 1.56
N GLY A 191 8.40 -11.80 2.80
CA GLY A 191 8.60 -10.67 3.70
C GLY A 191 7.33 -10.23 4.43
N SER A 192 7.49 -9.21 5.27
CA SER A 192 6.40 -8.62 6.03
C SER A 192 5.62 -7.64 5.18
N VAL A 193 4.32 -7.55 5.44
CA VAL A 193 3.46 -6.49 4.92
C VAL A 193 3.68 -5.24 5.77
N ALA A 194 4.25 -4.20 5.18
CA ALA A 194 4.28 -2.89 5.82
C ALA A 194 2.91 -2.24 5.61
N LYS A 195 2.19 -1.98 6.70
CA LYS A 195 0.95 -1.23 6.60
C LYS A 195 1.23 0.22 6.25
N ASP A 196 0.24 0.86 5.67
CA ASP A 196 0.24 2.26 5.29
C ASP A 196 1.38 2.66 4.32
N GLN A 197 1.82 1.71 3.50
CA GLN A 197 2.82 1.89 2.46
C GLN A 197 2.43 1.13 1.19
N TRP A 198 2.83 1.67 0.04
CA TRP A 198 2.72 0.95 -1.22
C TRP A 198 3.82 -0.10 -1.34
N HIS A 199 3.42 -1.25 -1.88
CA HIS A 199 4.31 -2.34 -2.25
C HIS A 199 4.19 -2.56 -3.75
N GLU A 200 5.26 -2.26 -4.49
CA GLU A 200 5.35 -2.60 -5.91
C GLU A 200 5.88 -4.03 -6.04
N PHE A 201 5.14 -4.88 -6.74
CA PHE A 201 5.60 -6.19 -7.16
C PHE A 201 5.79 -6.24 -8.66
N VAL A 202 6.89 -6.86 -9.08
CA VAL A 202 7.13 -7.27 -10.46
C VAL A 202 7.35 -8.76 -10.48
N PHE A 203 6.70 -9.45 -11.42
CA PHE A 203 6.80 -10.88 -11.65
C PHE A 203 7.30 -11.12 -13.07
N HIS A 204 8.28 -12.00 -13.22
CA HIS A 204 8.70 -12.53 -14.50
C HIS A 204 8.52 -14.05 -14.48
N HIS A 205 7.64 -14.53 -15.34
CA HIS A 205 7.30 -15.95 -15.43
C HIS A 205 7.74 -16.51 -16.78
N ILE A 206 8.39 -17.68 -16.76
CA ILE A 206 8.42 -18.61 -17.88
C ILE A 206 7.58 -19.81 -17.45
N HIS A 207 6.35 -19.86 -17.95
CA HIS A 207 5.38 -20.88 -17.58
C HIS A 207 5.78 -22.26 -18.11
N SER A 208 5.95 -23.22 -17.18
CA SER A 208 6.19 -24.62 -17.52
C SER A 208 5.78 -25.56 -16.40
N TYR A 209 5.33 -26.76 -16.75
CA TYR A 209 5.14 -27.86 -15.81
C TYR A 209 6.45 -28.67 -15.60
N GLY A 210 7.48 -28.38 -16.39
CA GLY A 210 8.79 -29.06 -16.40
C GLY A 210 9.94 -28.22 -15.87
N SER A 211 11.18 -28.68 -16.11
CA SER A 211 12.41 -28.06 -15.57
C SER A 211 12.80 -26.73 -16.23
N ASP A 212 12.19 -26.38 -17.36
CA ASP A 212 12.42 -25.14 -18.13
C ASP A 212 11.62 -23.94 -17.59
N GLY A 213 10.87 -24.11 -16.51
CA GLY A 213 10.11 -23.02 -15.89
C GLY A 213 10.95 -22.06 -15.05
N LEU A 214 10.47 -20.83 -14.94
CA LEU A 214 11.06 -19.75 -14.15
C LEU A 214 9.96 -18.91 -13.49
N VAL A 215 10.17 -18.53 -12.23
CA VAL A 215 9.42 -17.46 -11.56
C VAL A 215 10.43 -16.57 -10.83
N GLU A 216 10.49 -15.31 -11.20
CA GLU A 216 11.25 -14.28 -10.50
C GLU A 216 10.30 -13.22 -9.95
N ILE A 217 10.58 -12.75 -8.73
CA ILE A 217 9.78 -11.72 -8.08
C ILE A 217 10.70 -10.62 -7.57
N TRP A 218 10.34 -9.38 -7.87
CA TRP A 218 10.89 -8.19 -7.25
C TRP A 218 9.82 -7.54 -6.38
N HIS A 219 10.23 -7.12 -5.19
CA HIS A 219 9.41 -6.36 -4.25
C HIS A 219 10.12 -5.04 -3.96
N ASN A 220 9.48 -3.92 -4.28
CA ASN A 220 10.04 -2.57 -4.18
C ASN A 220 11.42 -2.47 -4.87
N GLY A 221 11.51 -2.99 -6.10
CA GLY A 221 12.73 -2.99 -6.92
C GLY A 221 13.81 -4.01 -6.52
N LYS A 222 13.69 -4.68 -5.36
CA LYS A 222 14.63 -5.71 -4.92
C LYS A 222 14.15 -7.09 -5.33
N LYS A 223 15.01 -7.89 -5.97
CA LYS A 223 14.71 -9.30 -6.24
C LYS A 223 14.58 -10.07 -4.92
N VAL A 224 13.42 -10.67 -4.68
CA VAL A 224 13.09 -11.42 -3.46
C VAL A 224 12.89 -12.92 -3.71
N LEU A 225 12.62 -13.32 -4.95
CA LEU A 225 12.52 -14.74 -5.32
C LEU A 225 13.14 -15.00 -6.70
N GLU A 226 13.79 -16.16 -6.80
CA GLU A 226 14.06 -16.86 -8.06
C GLU A 226 13.73 -18.34 -7.84
N HIS A 227 12.74 -18.84 -8.57
CA HIS A 227 12.37 -20.25 -8.62
C HIS A 227 12.60 -20.78 -10.02
N LYS A 228 13.39 -21.86 -10.14
CA LYS A 228 13.57 -22.62 -11.38
C LYS A 228 12.82 -23.94 -11.28
N GLY A 229 12.20 -24.35 -12.38
CA GLY A 229 11.40 -25.56 -12.49
C GLY A 229 9.90 -25.29 -12.64
N GLY A 230 9.13 -26.36 -12.45
CA GLY A 230 7.70 -26.37 -12.74
C GLY A 230 6.93 -25.35 -11.90
N ASN A 231 6.11 -24.55 -12.57
CA ASN A 231 5.26 -23.52 -11.99
C ASN A 231 3.85 -23.50 -12.62
N MET A 232 3.45 -24.54 -13.37
CA MET A 232 2.09 -24.70 -13.88
C MET A 232 1.70 -26.17 -13.99
N PHE A 233 0.41 -26.44 -14.15
CA PHE A 233 -0.12 -27.77 -14.48
C PHE A 233 0.00 -28.03 -15.99
N ASN A 234 0.13 -29.29 -16.39
CA ASN A 234 0.18 -29.72 -17.79
C ASN A 234 -1.20 -29.70 -18.46
N ASN A 235 -1.81 -28.51 -18.48
CA ASN A 235 -3.09 -28.25 -19.12
C ASN A 235 -2.87 -27.60 -20.48
N ALA A 236 -3.82 -27.78 -21.40
CA ALA A 236 -3.72 -27.23 -22.75
C ALA A 236 -3.62 -25.69 -22.78
N LYS A 237 -4.22 -25.01 -21.80
CA LYS A 237 -4.19 -23.54 -21.69
C LYS A 237 -3.16 -23.09 -20.65
N LEU A 238 -2.37 -22.09 -21.04
CA LEU A 238 -1.48 -21.38 -20.12
C LEU A 238 -2.29 -20.62 -19.05
N PRO A 239 -1.65 -20.24 -17.93
CA PRO A 239 -2.34 -19.50 -16.90
C PRO A 239 -2.88 -18.15 -17.39
N HIS A 240 -4.04 -17.78 -16.86
CA HIS A 240 -4.63 -16.46 -16.91
C HIS A 240 -4.41 -15.75 -15.55
N TRP A 241 -4.46 -14.43 -15.51
CA TRP A 241 -4.08 -13.66 -14.31
C TRP A 241 -5.25 -12.86 -13.74
N LYS A 242 -5.48 -13.01 -12.43
CA LYS A 242 -6.44 -12.25 -11.63
C LYS A 242 -5.74 -11.48 -10.50
N LEU A 243 -6.27 -10.31 -10.18
CA LEU A 243 -5.77 -9.41 -9.12
C LEU A 243 -6.94 -8.92 -8.26
N GLY A 244 -6.77 -8.85 -6.94
CA GLY A 244 -7.80 -8.32 -6.04
C GLY A 244 -7.77 -8.94 -4.65
N LEU A 245 -8.92 -9.40 -4.16
CA LEU A 245 -9.10 -10.06 -2.87
C LEU A 245 -9.89 -11.36 -3.06
N TYR A 246 -9.30 -12.50 -2.74
CA TYR A 246 -10.03 -13.76 -2.60
C TYR A 246 -9.77 -14.43 -1.25
N LYS A 247 -10.80 -14.47 -0.40
CA LYS A 247 -10.72 -14.98 0.97
C LYS A 247 -11.54 -16.25 1.13
N TRP A 248 -10.96 -17.38 0.78
CA TRP A 248 -11.65 -18.68 0.73
C TRP A 248 -12.16 -19.16 2.09
N GLU A 249 -11.54 -18.76 3.21
CA GLU A 249 -12.03 -19.11 4.55
C GLU A 249 -13.39 -18.44 4.86
N TRP A 250 -13.82 -17.46 4.07
CA TRP A 250 -15.16 -16.86 4.13
C TRP A 250 -16.18 -17.52 3.21
N ASN A 251 -15.77 -18.52 2.41
CA ASN A 251 -16.69 -19.24 1.55
C ASN A 251 -17.79 -19.93 2.38
N ALA A 252 -19.00 -19.98 1.82
CA ALA A 252 -20.16 -20.60 2.44
C ALA A 252 -20.48 -20.11 3.86
N GLY A 253 -20.21 -18.82 4.14
CA GLY A 253 -20.49 -18.18 5.43
C GLY A 253 -19.42 -18.45 6.51
N GLY A 254 -18.23 -18.89 6.11
CA GLY A 254 -17.09 -19.00 7.02
C GLY A 254 -16.64 -17.62 7.54
N THR A 255 -15.90 -17.61 8.65
CA THR A 255 -15.42 -16.40 9.32
C THR A 255 -13.97 -16.57 9.78
N THR A 256 -13.32 -15.44 10.07
CA THR A 256 -11.91 -15.39 10.52
C THR A 256 -11.76 -14.37 11.64
N ASP A 257 -10.52 -13.98 11.99
CA ASP A 257 -10.24 -12.98 13.02
C ASP A 257 -10.80 -11.58 12.68
N VAL A 258 -11.12 -11.36 11.40
CA VAL A 258 -11.76 -10.14 10.91
C VAL A 258 -12.97 -10.48 10.03
N SER A 259 -13.80 -9.46 9.79
CA SER A 259 -14.97 -9.50 8.90
C SER A 259 -14.86 -8.58 7.67
N LYS A 260 -13.79 -7.78 7.57
CA LYS A 260 -13.55 -6.84 6.46
C LYS A 260 -12.09 -6.83 6.03
N ARG A 261 -11.86 -6.76 4.72
CA ARG A 261 -10.57 -6.53 4.09
C ARG A 261 -10.67 -5.37 3.11
N VAL A 262 -9.71 -4.45 3.16
CA VAL A 262 -9.59 -3.34 2.20
C VAL A 262 -8.16 -3.28 1.69
N LEU A 263 -7.99 -3.22 0.37
CA LEU A 263 -6.71 -3.01 -0.31
C LEU A 263 -6.87 -1.93 -1.38
N TYR A 264 -5.77 -1.26 -1.71
CA TYR A 264 -5.72 -0.40 -2.89
C TYR A 264 -4.74 -0.97 -3.89
N PHE A 265 -5.09 -0.92 -5.17
CA PHE A 265 -4.24 -1.32 -6.28
C PHE A 265 -4.06 -0.16 -7.26
N ASP A 266 -2.86 -0.09 -7.83
CA ASP A 266 -2.47 0.90 -8.83
C ASP A 266 -1.35 0.34 -9.72
N ASN A 267 -1.05 0.98 -10.85
CA ASN A 267 0.02 0.62 -11.78
C ASN A 267 0.05 -0.86 -12.20
N ILE A 268 -1.12 -1.38 -12.59
CA ILE A 268 -1.26 -2.76 -13.03
C ILE A 268 -0.75 -2.87 -14.45
N ARG A 269 0.26 -3.71 -14.71
CA ARG A 269 0.81 -3.92 -16.06
C ARG A 269 0.95 -5.38 -16.41
N VAL A 270 0.85 -5.65 -17.70
CA VAL A 270 1.18 -6.94 -18.31
C VAL A 270 2.18 -6.68 -19.43
N GLY A 271 3.38 -7.25 -19.33
CA GLY A 271 4.41 -7.18 -20.35
C GLY A 271 4.50 -8.47 -21.15
N ASN A 272 4.86 -8.39 -22.43
CA ASN A 272 5.12 -9.55 -23.27
C ASN A 272 6.49 -10.18 -22.97
N GLN A 273 6.89 -11.19 -23.74
CA GLN A 273 8.17 -11.91 -23.57
C GLN A 273 9.42 -11.04 -23.80
N ASN A 274 9.26 -9.86 -24.41
CA ASN A 274 10.37 -8.92 -24.65
C ASN A 274 10.40 -7.79 -23.60
N ALA A 275 9.44 -7.75 -22.68
CA ALA A 275 9.41 -6.75 -21.63
C ALA A 275 10.61 -6.93 -20.69
N GLN A 276 11.06 -5.81 -20.12
CA GLN A 276 12.16 -5.79 -19.17
C GLN A 276 11.72 -5.29 -17.81
N LEU A 277 12.48 -5.63 -16.77
CA LEU A 277 12.23 -5.15 -15.40
C LEU A 277 12.06 -3.63 -15.32
N SER A 278 12.81 -2.85 -16.10
CA SER A 278 12.70 -1.40 -16.12
C SER A 278 11.37 -0.88 -16.70
N GLU A 279 10.70 -1.65 -17.56
CA GLU A 279 9.38 -1.30 -18.10
C GLU A 279 8.26 -1.73 -17.14
N MET A 280 8.50 -2.79 -16.39
CA MET A 280 7.54 -3.39 -15.46
C MET A 280 7.62 -2.79 -14.06
N SER A 281 8.75 -2.21 -13.69
CA SER A 281 8.89 -1.42 -12.47
C SER A 281 8.63 0.05 -12.80
N SER A 282 8.22 0.82 -11.79
CA SER A 282 8.29 2.27 -11.85
C SER A 282 9.73 2.81 -11.84
N GLY A 283 10.74 1.93 -11.69
CA GLY A 283 12.15 2.25 -11.60
C GLY A 283 12.49 2.79 -10.21
N ALA A 284 13.33 2.09 -9.45
CA ALA A 284 14.08 2.74 -8.37
C ALA A 284 15.29 3.46 -9.02
N THR A 285 15.63 4.73 -8.85
CA THR A 285 15.32 5.75 -7.83
C THR A 285 13.86 5.90 -7.50
N ALA A 286 13.50 5.68 -6.22
CA ALA A 286 12.15 5.93 -5.75
C ALA A 286 11.70 7.33 -6.23
N THR A 287 10.77 7.27 -7.19
CA THR A 287 10.01 8.35 -7.85
C THR A 287 10.77 9.33 -8.74
N PRO A 288 10.56 9.28 -10.07
CA PRO A 288 10.76 10.42 -10.98
C PRO A 288 9.43 11.11 -11.34
N GLU A 289 9.54 12.44 -11.41
CA GLU A 289 8.55 13.46 -11.78
C GLU A 289 8.02 13.38 -13.22
N SER A 290 6.94 14.15 -13.46
CA SER A 290 6.64 14.81 -14.75
C SER A 290 6.01 16.18 -14.44
N SER A 291 6.31 17.32 -15.08
CA SER A 291 7.45 17.82 -15.88
C SER A 291 7.24 19.35 -16.07
N ALA A 292 8.31 20.16 -16.03
CA ALA A 292 8.38 21.53 -16.57
C ALA A 292 9.87 21.89 -16.88
N PRO A 293 10.14 22.75 -17.88
CA PRO A 293 11.34 22.64 -18.74
C PRO A 293 12.65 23.21 -18.16
N ALA A 294 13.75 22.62 -18.65
CA ALA A 294 15.14 22.83 -18.24
C ALA A 294 15.72 24.22 -18.56
N ILE A 295 16.51 24.76 -17.61
CA ILE A 295 17.47 25.87 -17.73
C ILE A 295 18.70 25.47 -16.86
N PRO A 296 19.96 25.80 -17.26
CA PRO A 296 21.09 24.89 -17.11
C PRO A 296 21.76 24.92 -15.72
N GLU A 297 22.52 23.85 -15.45
CA GLU A 297 23.32 23.60 -14.26
C GLU A 297 24.16 24.81 -13.78
N PRO A 298 24.38 24.89 -12.47
CA PRO A 298 25.71 25.22 -11.98
C PRO A 298 26.29 24.06 -11.16
N SER A 299 27.49 23.67 -11.60
CA SER A 299 28.54 22.99 -10.86
C SER A 299 28.68 23.46 -9.41
N SER A 300 28.73 22.54 -8.46
CA SER A 300 29.80 22.50 -7.44
C SER A 300 29.73 21.23 -6.57
N THR A 301 30.91 20.66 -6.36
CA THR A 301 31.28 19.54 -5.48
C THR A 301 30.76 19.67 -4.03
N PRO A 302 30.41 18.56 -3.34
CA PRO A 302 29.91 18.60 -1.97
C PRO A 302 31.05 18.69 -0.95
N ASP A 303 30.92 19.63 0.00
CA ASP A 303 31.70 19.66 1.24
C ASP A 303 31.08 18.73 2.28
N LYS A 304 31.96 18.07 3.03
CA LYS A 304 31.71 16.92 3.88
C LYS A 304 31.78 17.37 5.34
N SER A 305 30.69 17.90 5.90
CA SER A 305 30.46 17.90 7.34
C SER A 305 29.05 18.40 7.66
N ILE A 306 28.14 17.49 8.04
CA ILE A 306 27.11 17.52 9.12
C ILE A 306 26.27 16.26 8.86
N LEU A 307 26.27 15.28 9.76
CA LEU A 307 25.34 14.15 9.69
C LEU A 307 23.90 14.69 9.87
N PRO A 308 22.92 14.33 9.02
CA PRO A 308 21.53 14.72 9.23
C PRO A 308 21.08 14.26 10.62
N ILE A 309 20.63 15.20 11.46
CA ILE A 309 20.04 14.84 12.76
C ILE A 309 18.70 14.17 12.45
N ALA A 310 18.65 12.84 12.54
CA ALA A 310 17.40 12.10 12.41
C ALA A 310 16.43 12.53 13.53
N GLY A 311 15.14 12.67 13.19
CA GLY A 311 14.11 13.00 14.17
C GLY A 311 14.10 11.97 15.31
N THR A 312 13.97 12.43 16.54
CA THR A 312 13.94 11.56 17.73
C THR A 312 12.66 10.72 17.86
N GLY A 313 11.67 10.92 16.99
CA GLY A 313 10.41 10.18 17.01
C GLY A 313 9.25 10.91 17.69
N LYS A 314 9.43 12.18 18.13
CA LYS A 314 8.49 12.84 19.06
C LYS A 314 8.31 14.35 18.83
N ILE A 315 7.17 14.90 19.24
CA ILE A 315 6.87 16.34 19.32
C ILE A 315 6.15 16.69 20.63
N THR A 316 6.36 17.89 21.18
CA THR A 316 5.81 18.29 22.49
C THR A 316 4.42 18.89 22.36
N ARG A 317 3.44 18.40 23.12
CA ARG A 317 2.13 19.01 23.30
C ARG A 317 2.05 19.65 24.69
N GLU A 318 1.62 20.90 24.73
CA GLU A 318 1.28 21.63 25.94
C GLU A 318 -0.22 21.93 25.92
N PHE A 319 -0.90 21.74 27.05
CA PHE A 319 -2.36 21.82 27.15
C PHE A 319 -2.79 22.71 28.32
N TRP A 320 -3.85 23.49 28.12
CA TRP A 320 -4.49 24.34 29.12
C TRP A 320 -6.00 24.11 29.10
N ALA A 321 -6.58 23.59 30.18
CA ALA A 321 -8.04 23.47 30.29
C ALA A 321 -8.72 24.82 30.56
N ASN A 322 -10.03 24.87 30.30
CA ASN A 322 -10.92 26.00 30.59
C ASN A 322 -10.49 27.33 29.96
N VAL A 323 -9.84 27.28 28.80
CA VAL A 323 -9.43 28.46 28.03
C VAL A 323 -10.51 28.82 27.03
N LYS A 324 -10.94 30.09 27.06
CA LYS A 324 -11.82 30.69 26.06
C LYS A 324 -11.04 31.80 25.37
N GLY A 325 -10.80 31.66 24.07
CA GLY A 325 -9.95 32.57 23.30
C GLY A 325 -8.52 32.04 23.12
N SER A 326 -7.60 32.95 22.82
CA SER A 326 -6.25 32.63 22.37
C SER A 326 -5.44 31.77 23.35
N VAL A 327 -4.54 30.95 22.82
CA VAL A 327 -3.64 30.09 23.59
C VAL A 327 -2.78 30.95 24.56
N PRO A 328 -2.81 30.71 25.88
CA PRO A 328 -2.18 31.58 26.87
C PRO A 328 -0.68 31.25 27.03
N LEU A 329 0.13 31.64 26.02
CA LEU A 329 1.55 31.27 25.93
C LEU A 329 2.45 31.80 27.07
N SER A 330 1.97 32.76 27.87
CA SER A 330 2.67 33.31 29.04
C SER A 330 2.36 32.58 30.34
N THR A 331 1.37 31.69 30.37
CA THR A 331 1.02 30.90 31.55
C THR A 331 1.56 29.49 31.46
N ARG A 332 1.74 28.84 32.60
CA ARG A 332 2.20 27.44 32.65
C ARG A 332 1.09 26.51 32.13
N PRO A 333 1.39 25.58 31.20
CA PRO A 333 0.42 24.57 30.79
C PRO A 333 0.06 23.65 31.96
N GLU A 334 -1.15 23.12 31.94
CA GLU A 334 -1.63 22.14 32.90
C GLU A 334 -0.98 20.78 32.68
N SER A 335 -0.77 20.40 31.42
CA SER A 335 -0.02 19.18 31.09
C SER A 335 0.92 19.40 29.91
N VAL A 336 2.01 18.62 29.92
CA VAL A 336 2.98 18.53 28.83
C VAL A 336 3.16 17.06 28.50
N THR A 337 2.91 16.67 27.25
CA THR A 337 3.05 15.29 26.77
C THR A 337 3.88 15.23 25.50
N GLU A 338 4.41 14.06 25.17
CA GLU A 338 5.06 13.81 23.89
C GLU A 338 4.12 13.05 22.95
N LEU A 339 4.07 13.45 21.69
CA LEU A 339 3.29 12.81 20.63
C LEU A 339 4.23 12.16 19.63
N ILE A 340 3.83 11.02 19.09
CA ILE A 340 4.61 10.25 18.08
C ILE A 340 4.26 10.64 16.64
N SER A 341 3.37 11.61 16.46
CA SER A 341 3.02 12.24 15.20
C SER A 341 2.54 13.66 15.48
N PHE A 342 2.48 14.52 14.47
CA PHE A 342 1.96 15.87 14.61
C PHE A 342 0.42 15.88 14.61
N GLU A 343 -0.17 15.16 15.57
CA GLU A 343 -1.60 15.00 15.75
C GLU A 343 -1.98 14.97 17.24
N ALA A 344 -2.93 15.82 17.64
CA ALA A 344 -3.50 15.79 18.98
C ALA A 344 -4.46 14.59 19.13
N PRO A 345 -4.58 14.04 20.36
CA PRO A 345 -5.68 13.14 20.67
C PRO A 345 -7.04 13.78 20.36
N THR A 346 -7.98 12.98 19.89
CA THR A 346 -9.39 13.37 19.82
C THR A 346 -10.08 13.15 21.16
N ASN A 347 -11.18 13.85 21.38
CA ASN A 347 -11.96 13.91 22.61
C ASN A 347 -11.14 14.27 23.86
N ALA A 348 -10.20 15.22 23.75
CA ALA A 348 -9.27 15.58 24.83
C ALA A 348 -9.85 16.58 25.84
N GLY A 349 -11.02 17.16 25.58
CA GLY A 349 -11.75 18.02 26.51
C GLY A 349 -12.70 19.00 25.83
N THR A 350 -13.24 19.93 26.60
CA THR A 350 -14.11 21.02 26.13
C THR A 350 -13.54 22.34 26.64
N ASN A 351 -13.61 23.42 25.84
CA ASN A 351 -13.07 24.75 26.15
C ASN A 351 -11.59 24.68 26.58
N TYR A 352 -10.69 24.32 25.67
CA TYR A 352 -9.27 24.22 25.97
C TYR A 352 -8.42 24.89 24.90
N ALA A 353 -7.17 25.17 25.27
CA ALA A 353 -6.15 25.57 24.33
C ALA A 353 -4.99 24.58 24.35
N GLN A 354 -4.35 24.38 23.20
CA GLN A 354 -3.15 23.55 23.11
C GLN A 354 -2.11 24.17 22.18
N ARG A 355 -0.87 23.86 22.47
CA ARG A 355 0.28 24.13 21.61
C ARG A 355 1.01 22.82 21.35
N ILE A 356 1.12 22.43 20.09
CA ILE A 356 2.04 21.35 19.69
C ILE A 356 3.25 22.00 19.05
N ARG A 357 4.45 21.76 19.58
CA ARG A 357 5.70 22.39 19.11
C ARG A 357 6.90 21.48 19.20
N GLY A 358 7.88 21.77 18.36
CA GLY A 358 9.15 21.08 18.33
C GLY A 358 9.94 21.51 17.10
N TYR A 359 10.71 20.56 16.59
CA TYR A 359 11.48 20.73 15.38
C TYR A 359 11.03 19.72 14.34
N ILE A 360 11.02 20.14 13.08
CA ILE A 360 10.92 19.27 11.94
C ILE A 360 12.26 19.22 11.22
N THR A 361 12.71 18.03 10.84
CA THR A 361 13.91 17.85 10.02
C THR A 361 13.50 17.49 8.61
N ALA A 362 13.84 18.34 7.64
CA ALA A 362 13.56 18.05 6.24
C ALA A 362 14.43 16.87 5.78
N PRO A 363 13.85 15.74 5.32
CA PRO A 363 14.64 14.61 4.85
C PRO A 363 15.40 14.89 3.56
N VAL A 364 14.88 15.80 2.74
CA VAL A 364 15.44 16.19 1.45
C VAL A 364 15.36 17.71 1.26
N THR A 365 16.26 18.26 0.47
CA THR A 365 16.23 19.69 0.11
C THR A 365 15.14 19.89 -0.94
N GLY A 366 14.28 20.88 -0.76
CA GLY A 366 13.28 21.24 -1.77
C GLY A 366 12.08 21.99 -1.20
N GLN A 367 11.04 22.10 -2.02
CA GLN A 367 9.82 22.84 -1.67
C GLN A 367 8.79 21.96 -0.97
N TYR A 368 8.49 22.27 0.28
CA TYR A 368 7.48 21.61 1.09
C TYR A 368 6.19 22.42 1.10
N THR A 369 5.04 21.75 1.16
CA THR A 369 3.76 22.41 1.46
C THR A 369 3.22 21.85 2.76
N PHE A 370 2.65 22.67 3.62
CA PHE A 370 2.12 22.25 4.91
C PHE A 370 0.60 22.37 4.92
N TRP A 371 -0.04 21.50 5.71
CA TRP A 371 -1.46 21.55 5.97
C TRP A 371 -1.76 21.53 7.46
N ILE A 372 -2.88 22.14 7.83
CA ILE A 372 -3.46 22.03 9.16
C ILE A 372 -4.94 21.63 9.06
N ALA A 373 -5.34 20.65 9.85
CA ALA A 373 -6.73 20.31 10.12
C ALA A 373 -6.93 20.43 11.63
N GLY A 374 -8.04 20.99 12.05
CA GLY A 374 -8.34 21.23 13.45
C GLY A 374 -9.83 21.45 13.65
N ASP A 375 -10.30 21.30 14.87
CA ASP A 375 -11.61 21.80 15.26
C ASP A 375 -11.50 23.30 15.61
N ASP A 376 -12.64 24.00 15.67
CA ASP A 376 -12.79 25.45 15.86
C ASP A 376 -11.76 26.38 15.19
N SER A 377 -10.58 26.58 15.78
CA SER A 377 -9.53 27.42 15.20
C SER A 377 -8.12 26.91 15.48
N ALA A 378 -7.25 27.01 14.48
CA ALA A 378 -5.85 26.61 14.58
C ALA A 378 -4.95 27.42 13.65
N ASP A 379 -3.75 27.76 14.12
CA ASP A 379 -2.69 28.40 13.35
C ASP A 379 -1.46 27.49 13.30
N LEU A 380 -0.87 27.33 12.11
CA LEU A 380 0.39 26.64 11.89
C LEU A 380 1.51 27.65 11.61
N TYR A 381 2.60 27.54 12.37
CA TYR A 381 3.80 28.34 12.24
C TYR A 381 5.01 27.47 11.90
N LEU A 382 5.88 28.00 11.03
CA LEU A 382 7.17 27.42 10.71
C LEU A 382 8.23 28.53 10.70
N SER A 383 9.39 28.25 11.28
CA SER A 383 10.56 29.12 11.24
C SER A 383 11.42 28.87 10.01
N SER A 384 12.20 29.88 9.61
CA SER A 384 13.25 29.76 8.59
C SER A 384 14.47 28.95 9.06
N ASP A 385 14.56 28.65 10.34
CA ASP A 385 15.65 27.93 11.01
C ASP A 385 15.13 27.25 12.31
N ASP A 386 16.02 26.79 13.18
CA ASP A 386 15.66 26.21 14.48
C ASP A 386 15.41 27.26 15.58
N ASN A 387 15.45 28.55 15.27
CA ASN A 387 15.10 29.59 16.23
C ASN A 387 13.59 29.89 16.20
N PRO A 388 12.84 29.66 17.29
CA PRO A 388 11.40 29.92 17.33
C PRO A 388 11.02 31.40 17.13
N THR A 389 11.93 32.35 17.30
CA THR A 389 11.65 33.79 17.06
C THR A 389 11.43 34.11 15.60
N ASN A 390 11.93 33.27 14.69
CA ASN A 390 11.86 33.51 13.24
C ASN A 390 10.62 32.88 12.58
N LYS A 391 9.70 32.31 13.40
CA LYS A 391 8.49 31.66 12.90
C LYS A 391 7.53 32.62 12.22
N LYS A 392 6.93 32.16 11.12
CA LYS A 392 5.86 32.83 10.40
C LYS A 392 4.66 31.92 10.32
N ARG A 393 3.44 32.48 10.33
CA ARG A 393 2.23 31.70 10.09
C ARG A 393 2.18 31.28 8.64
N ILE A 394 1.99 29.99 8.38
CA ILE A 394 2.02 29.41 7.04
C ILE A 394 0.69 28.79 6.62
N ALA A 395 -0.15 28.37 7.56
CA ALA A 395 -1.50 27.85 7.30
C ALA A 395 -2.39 28.09 8.53
N TYR A 396 -3.71 28.13 8.36
CA TYR A 396 -4.66 28.28 9.46
C TYR A 396 -6.07 27.82 9.11
N ILE A 397 -6.87 27.59 10.14
CA ILE A 397 -8.32 27.49 10.09
C ILE A 397 -8.95 28.44 11.09
N ASN A 398 -10.07 29.03 10.71
CA ASN A 398 -10.90 29.88 11.58
C ASN A 398 -12.27 29.27 11.87
N ARG A 399 -12.52 28.06 11.35
CA ARG A 399 -13.69 27.23 11.60
C ARG A 399 -13.25 25.77 11.57
N TRP A 400 -13.99 24.94 12.29
CA TRP A 400 -13.73 23.52 12.40
C TRP A 400 -13.64 22.79 11.05
N THR A 401 -12.86 21.72 11.06
CA THR A 401 -12.73 20.71 10.01
C THR A 401 -12.89 19.34 10.67
N ARG A 402 -13.32 18.31 9.93
CA ARG A 402 -13.23 16.94 10.49
C ARG A 402 -11.76 16.58 10.71
N SER A 403 -11.50 15.61 11.59
CA SER A 403 -10.16 15.05 11.75
C SER A 403 -9.56 14.68 10.39
N ARG A 404 -8.33 15.16 10.15
CA ARG A 404 -7.57 15.00 8.91
C ARG A 404 -8.31 15.44 7.63
N GLN A 405 -9.27 16.37 7.73
CA GLN A 405 -9.92 16.96 6.55
C GLN A 405 -9.09 18.13 6.02
N TRP A 406 -8.21 17.87 5.05
CA TRP A 406 -7.18 18.82 4.59
C TRP A 406 -7.63 19.87 3.56
N SER A 407 -8.86 19.78 3.07
CA SER A 407 -9.32 20.52 1.87
C SER A 407 -10.64 21.27 2.05
N LYS A 408 -11.08 21.53 3.30
CA LYS A 408 -12.32 22.29 3.57
C LYS A 408 -12.13 23.78 3.30
N PHE A 409 -10.96 24.33 3.64
CA PHE A 409 -10.62 25.74 3.42
C PHE A 409 -9.28 25.85 2.70
N SER A 410 -9.16 26.82 1.80
CA SER A 410 -7.89 27.11 1.11
C SER A 410 -6.78 27.54 2.07
N THR A 411 -7.14 28.15 3.21
CA THR A 411 -6.21 28.60 4.26
C THR A 411 -5.56 27.45 5.01
N GLN A 412 -6.09 26.22 4.88
CA GLN A 412 -5.49 25.02 5.47
C GLN A 412 -4.15 24.67 4.87
N LYS A 413 -3.82 25.21 3.69
CA LYS A 413 -2.65 24.86 2.89
C LYS A 413 -1.69 26.04 2.84
N SER A 414 -0.41 25.81 3.11
CA SER A 414 0.62 26.82 2.94
C SER A 414 0.97 27.06 1.48
N LEU A 415 1.71 28.14 1.22
CA LEU A 415 2.54 28.21 0.02
C LEU A 415 3.65 27.13 0.08
N LYS A 416 4.32 26.90 -1.04
CA LYS A 416 5.52 26.08 -1.08
C LYS A 416 6.66 26.80 -0.33
N ILE A 417 7.36 26.08 0.54
CA ILE A 417 8.43 26.58 1.42
C ILE A 417 9.69 25.76 1.17
N MET A 418 10.78 26.41 0.78
CA MET A 418 12.06 25.74 0.57
C MET A 418 12.69 25.34 1.92
N LEU A 419 12.98 24.06 2.10
CA LEU A 419 13.75 23.53 3.24
C LEU A 419 14.99 22.79 2.72
N GLU A 420 16.01 22.66 3.56
CA GLU A 420 17.28 21.99 3.26
C GLU A 420 17.36 20.64 3.98
N ALA A 421 17.83 19.60 3.27
CA ALA A 421 18.00 18.26 3.81
C ALA A 421 18.83 18.26 5.11
N GLY A 422 18.36 17.54 6.12
CA GLY A 422 19.04 17.40 7.40
C GLY A 422 18.99 18.64 8.30
N LYS A 423 18.46 19.77 7.81
CA LYS A 423 18.29 20.99 8.61
C LYS A 423 17.01 20.90 9.43
N ARG A 424 17.12 21.35 10.68
CA ARG A 424 15.98 21.44 11.61
C ARG A 424 15.33 22.81 11.49
N TYR A 425 14.01 22.82 11.57
CA TYR A 425 13.18 24.02 11.55
C TYR A 425 12.21 23.98 12.73
N TYR A 426 12.08 25.09 13.44
CA TYR A 426 11.06 25.19 14.49
C TYR A 426 9.66 25.16 13.86
N ILE A 427 8.78 24.31 14.37
CA ILE A 427 7.39 24.19 13.93
C ILE A 427 6.44 24.19 15.13
N GLU A 428 5.29 24.85 14.98
CA GLU A 428 4.32 25.03 16.06
C GLU A 428 2.89 25.13 15.52
N ALA A 429 1.97 24.37 16.09
CA ALA A 429 0.53 24.57 15.92
C ALA A 429 -0.09 25.10 17.22
N LEU A 430 -0.87 26.17 17.09
CA LEU A 430 -1.71 26.72 18.16
C LEU A 430 -3.15 26.36 17.86
N HIS A 431 -3.87 25.78 18.81
CA HIS A 431 -5.25 25.36 18.63
C HIS A 431 -6.11 25.77 19.81
N GLN A 432 -7.32 26.21 19.50
CA GLN A 432 -8.33 26.54 20.48
C GLN A 432 -9.57 25.72 20.17
N GLU A 433 -9.99 24.96 21.18
CA GLU A 433 -11.20 24.16 21.18
C GLU A 433 -12.30 24.86 21.98
N GLY A 434 -13.51 24.88 21.45
CA GLY A 434 -14.74 25.27 22.13
C GLY A 434 -15.56 24.05 22.55
N TYR A 435 -16.60 23.73 21.78
CA TYR A 435 -17.54 22.63 22.07
C TYR A 435 -17.64 21.68 20.87
N GLY A 436 -17.60 20.38 21.12
CA GLY A 436 -17.80 19.39 20.05
C GLY A 436 -16.79 18.25 20.14
N LEU A 437 -16.51 17.67 18.98
CA LEU A 437 -15.42 16.71 18.80
C LEU A 437 -14.16 17.50 18.42
N ASP A 438 -13.11 17.37 19.18
CA ASP A 438 -11.85 18.07 18.97
C ASP A 438 -10.87 17.25 18.10
N ASN A 439 -10.15 17.95 17.24
CA ASN A 439 -9.02 17.40 16.53
C ASN A 439 -7.96 18.47 16.25
N LEU A 440 -6.72 18.05 16.07
CA LEU A 440 -5.67 18.88 15.47
C LEU A 440 -4.67 17.94 14.82
N ALA A 441 -4.37 18.17 13.54
CA ALA A 441 -3.36 17.42 12.81
C ALA A 441 -2.63 18.37 11.87
N VAL A 442 -1.32 18.22 11.78
CA VAL A 442 -0.48 18.94 10.81
C VAL A 442 0.09 17.91 9.86
N GLY A 443 -0.03 18.21 8.58
CA GLY A 443 0.54 17.43 7.52
C GLY A 443 1.54 18.23 6.70
N TRP A 444 2.36 17.57 5.91
CA TRP A 444 3.14 18.21 4.86
C TRP A 444 3.14 17.39 3.58
N GLN A 445 3.63 18.02 2.53
CA GLN A 445 4.01 17.44 1.26
C GLN A 445 5.51 17.66 1.13
N LEU A 446 6.25 16.58 0.91
CA LEU A 446 7.67 16.62 0.59
C LEU A 446 7.88 17.16 -0.84
N PRO A 447 9.12 17.54 -1.21
CA PRO A 447 9.43 18.04 -2.54
C PRO A 447 9.10 17.06 -3.66
N ASP A 448 9.18 15.75 -3.39
CA ASP A 448 8.82 14.66 -4.30
C ASP A 448 7.29 14.44 -4.42
N GLY A 449 6.49 15.23 -3.71
CA GLY A 449 5.03 15.15 -3.72
C GLY A 449 4.43 14.23 -2.66
N VAL A 450 5.23 13.45 -1.93
CA VAL A 450 4.76 12.54 -0.86
C VAL A 450 4.02 13.33 0.21
N LEU A 451 2.81 12.87 0.57
CA LEU A 451 2.00 13.47 1.62
C LEU A 451 2.15 12.71 2.93
N GLU A 452 2.71 13.34 3.97
CA GLU A 452 2.69 12.81 5.33
C GLU A 452 1.73 13.67 6.16
N ARG A 453 0.49 13.20 6.32
CA ARG A 453 -0.59 13.95 7.00
C ARG A 453 -1.40 13.03 7.91
N PRO A 454 -1.06 12.92 9.21
CA PRO A 454 -0.14 13.79 9.94
C PRO A 454 1.34 13.53 9.64
N ILE A 455 2.20 14.51 9.96
CA ILE A 455 3.66 14.35 9.92
C ILE A 455 4.07 13.32 10.99
N ASP A 456 4.81 12.29 10.60
CA ASP A 456 5.22 11.22 11.51
C ASP A 456 6.36 11.66 12.45
N GLY A 457 6.42 11.05 13.64
CA GLY A 457 7.43 11.33 14.66
C GLY A 457 8.86 11.17 14.15
N ASN A 458 9.13 10.33 13.16
CA ASN A 458 10.46 10.18 12.57
C ASN A 458 10.98 11.47 11.88
N ARG A 459 10.10 12.45 11.61
CA ARG A 459 10.45 13.79 11.12
C ARG A 459 10.64 14.79 12.25
N LEU A 460 10.25 14.44 13.47
CA LEU A 460 10.03 15.37 14.57
C LEU A 460 11.04 15.19 15.70
N SER A 461 11.36 16.29 16.37
CA SER A 461 12.07 16.29 17.65
C SER A 461 11.37 17.20 18.66
N PRO A 462 11.36 16.84 19.95
CA PRO A 462 10.70 17.62 20.98
C PRO A 462 11.39 18.97 21.15
N TYR A 463 10.64 19.95 21.67
CA TYR A 463 11.21 21.24 22.03
C TYR A 463 11.96 21.12 23.37
N SER A 464 13.30 21.16 23.35
CA SER A 464 14.11 21.30 24.55
C SER A 464 14.18 22.77 24.96
N ARG A 465 13.80 23.08 26.20
CA ARG A 465 13.95 24.42 26.79
C ARG A 465 15.40 24.75 27.12
#